data_AF-A0A966R4X6-F1
#
_entry.id   AF-A0A966R4X6-F1
#
_cell.length_a   1.000
_cell.length_b   1.000
_cell.length_c   1.000
_cell.angle_alpha   90.00
_cell.angle_beta   90.00
_cell.angle_gamma   90.00
#
_symmetry.space_group_name_H-M   'P 1'
#
loop_
_entity.id
_entity.type
_entity.pdbx_description
1 polymer ?
#
loop_
_entity_poly.entity_id
_entity_poly.type
_entity_poly.pdbx_seq_one_letter_code
_entity_poly.pdbx_strand_id
1 'polypeptide(L)' 'VKPSRTKGKKIDVFKKGVKVASVGALGMNDYPTYLEKEEKGIVPEGTAKRRRKAYKDRHEKDRHIKNSRGYYADKLLW' A
#
# COMPACT_ATOMS: atom_id res chain seq x y z
N VAL A 1 -10.78 -3.12 5.82
CA VAL A 1 -10.24 -1.74 5.78
C VAL A 1 -11.30 -0.79 5.25
N LYS A 2 -11.16 0.52 5.43
CA LYS A 2 -12.07 1.54 4.87
C LYS A 2 -11.26 2.70 4.28
N PRO A 3 -11.80 3.51 3.34
CA PRO A 3 -11.16 4.76 2.95
C PRO A 3 -10.82 5.61 4.18
N SER A 4 -9.62 6.17 4.22
CA SER A 4 -9.15 6.93 5.38
C SER A 4 -9.84 8.29 5.44
N ARG A 5 -10.21 8.72 6.65
CA ARG A 5 -10.60 10.11 6.93
C ARG A 5 -9.42 10.96 7.38
N THR A 6 -8.25 10.34 7.61
CA THR A 6 -7.03 11.05 8.00
C THR A 6 -6.48 11.81 6.79
N LYS A 7 -6.24 13.12 6.94
CA LYS A 7 -5.67 13.95 5.87
C LYS A 7 -4.39 13.32 5.31
N GLY A 8 -4.37 13.13 3.98
CA GLY A 8 -3.21 12.59 3.27
C GLY A 8 -3.03 11.08 3.34
N LYS A 9 -3.96 10.31 3.90
CA LYS A 9 -3.90 8.83 3.94
C LYS A 9 -4.95 8.19 3.04
N LYS A 10 -4.66 6.97 2.55
CA LYS A 10 -5.58 6.23 1.65
C LYS A 10 -6.60 5.40 2.39
N ILE A 11 -6.14 4.55 3.31
CA ILE A 11 -7.00 3.58 3.99
C ILE A 11 -6.78 3.58 5.51
N ASP A 12 -7.86 3.37 6.24
CA ASP A 12 -7.86 3.08 7.67
C ASP A 12 -8.01 1.56 7.90
N VAL A 13 -7.15 1.04 8.75
CA VAL A 13 -7.12 -0.36 9.18
C VAL A 13 -7.77 -0.45 10.54
N PHE A 14 -8.71 -1.40 10.67
CA PHE A 14 -9.45 -1.65 11.89
C PHE A 14 -9.25 -3.09 12.33
N LYS A 15 -9.11 -3.31 13.63
CA LYS A 15 -9.05 -4.62 14.27
C LYS A 15 -10.11 -4.68 15.35
N LYS A 16 -11.06 -5.62 15.24
CA LYS A 16 -12.22 -5.72 16.15
C LYS A 16 -12.97 -4.39 16.33
N GLY A 17 -13.18 -3.65 15.23
CA GLY A 17 -13.86 -2.35 15.24
C GLY A 17 -13.00 -1.14 15.65
N VAL A 18 -11.82 -1.35 16.25
CA VAL A 18 -10.92 -0.28 16.67
C VAL A 18 -9.94 0.09 15.55
N LYS A 19 -9.79 1.38 15.24
CA LYS A 19 -8.81 1.88 14.26
C LYS A 19 -7.39 1.69 14.81
N VAL A 20 -6.55 0.95 14.10
CA VAL A 20 -5.17 0.65 14.51
C VAL A 20 -4.11 1.35 13.65
N ALA A 21 -4.44 1.71 12.41
CA ALA A 21 -3.52 2.42 11.52
C ALA A 21 -4.25 3.17 10.40
N SER A 22 -3.57 4.16 9.83
CA SER A 22 -3.91 4.77 8.54
C SER A 22 -2.69 4.61 7.61
N VAL A 23 -2.85 3.96 6.46
CA VAL A 23 -1.74 3.60 5.55
C VAL A 23 -2.00 4.04 4.11
N GLY A 24 -0.91 4.15 3.35
CA GLY A 24 -0.88 4.73 2.01
C GLY A 24 -0.92 6.25 2.04
N ALA A 25 -0.18 6.91 1.15
CA ALA A 25 -0.24 8.36 0.97
C ALA A 25 -1.21 8.71 -0.16
N LEU A 26 -2.10 9.68 0.08
CA LEU A 26 -2.99 10.19 -0.95
C LEU A 26 -2.16 10.83 -2.08
N GLY A 27 -2.45 10.50 -3.33
CA GLY A 27 -1.68 10.97 -4.51
C GLY A 27 -0.48 10.09 -4.90
N MET A 28 -0.05 9.15 -4.05
CA MET A 28 0.99 8.18 -4.42
C MET A 28 0.37 6.91 -5.00
N ASN A 29 0.97 6.30 -6.01
CA ASN A 29 0.49 5.01 -6.54
C ASN A 29 0.84 3.85 -5.58
N ASP A 30 0.02 2.81 -5.60
CA ASP A 30 0.25 1.52 -4.94
C ASP A 30 0.19 0.38 -5.96
N TYR A 31 0.38 -0.86 -5.52
CA TYR A 31 0.40 -2.00 -6.42
C TYR A 31 -0.90 -2.15 -7.24
N PRO A 32 -2.12 -2.09 -6.65
CA PRO A 32 -3.37 -2.06 -7.41
C PRO A 32 -3.43 -0.92 -8.43
N THR A 33 -3.01 0.29 -8.05
CA THR A 33 -2.99 1.44 -8.98
C THR A 33 -2.07 1.18 -10.18
N TYR A 34 -0.93 0.52 -9.97
CA TYR A 34 -0.03 0.18 -11.07
C TYR A 34 -0.57 -0.94 -11.96
N LEU A 35 -1.26 -1.95 -11.41
CA LEU A 35 -1.93 -2.97 -12.21
C LEU A 35 -2.98 -2.35 -13.13
N GLU A 36 -3.80 -1.45 -12.61
CA GLU A 36 -4.79 -0.71 -13.40
C GLU A 36 -4.14 0.13 -14.50
N LYS A 37 -2.98 0.75 -14.21
CA LYS A 37 -2.23 1.52 -15.21
C LYS A 37 -1.58 0.64 -16.28
N GLU A 38 -1.16 -0.58 -15.94
CA GLU A 38 -0.68 -1.56 -16.92
C GLU A 38 -1.82 -1.99 -17.85
N GLU A 39 -2.97 -2.34 -17.29
CA GLU A 39 -4.16 -2.73 -18.05
C GLU A 39 -4.61 -1.63 -19.02
N LYS A 40 -4.51 -0.36 -18.60
CA LYS A 40 -4.82 0.82 -19.43
C LYS A 40 -3.71 1.22 -20.40
N GLY A 41 -2.57 0.53 -20.42
CA GLY A 41 -1.40 0.89 -21.24
C GLY A 41 -0.74 2.21 -20.88
N ILE A 42 -1.02 2.77 -19.69
CA ILE A 42 -0.45 4.05 -19.20
C ILE A 42 1.03 3.84 -18.80
N VAL A 43 1.37 2.63 -18.35
CA VAL A 43 2.74 2.23 -18.02
C VAL A 43 3.06 0.89 -18.69
N PRO A 44 4.36 0.58 -18.96
CA PRO A 44 4.74 -0.71 -19.52
C PRO A 44 4.36 -1.87 -18.60
N GLU A 45 4.01 -3.01 -19.20
CA GLU A 45 3.77 -4.26 -18.49
C GLU A 45 4.97 -4.64 -17.59
N GLY A 46 4.68 -5.10 -16.37
CA GLY A 46 5.69 -5.46 -15.37
C GLY A 46 6.16 -4.29 -14.48
N THR A 47 5.73 -3.06 -14.75
CA THR A 47 5.92 -1.91 -13.86
C THR A 47 5.41 -2.15 -12.44
N ALA A 48 4.21 -2.71 -12.27
CA ALA A 48 3.60 -3.03 -10.99
C ALA A 48 4.47 -4.00 -10.18
N LYS A 49 4.89 -5.11 -10.81
CA LYS A 49 5.75 -6.12 -10.18
C LYS A 49 7.10 -5.54 -9.77
N ARG A 50 7.74 -4.77 -10.64
CA ARG A 50 9.02 -4.09 -10.36
C ARG A 50 8.90 -3.10 -9.20
N ARG A 51 7.84 -2.28 -9.19
CA ARG A 51 7.57 -1.31 -8.11
C ARG A 51 7.29 -2.03 -6.78
N ARG A 52 6.54 -3.13 -6.82
CA ARG A 52 6.28 -3.99 -5.66
C ARG A 52 7.56 -4.56 -5.06
N LYS A 53 8.44 -5.11 -5.90
CA LYS A 53 9.74 -5.62 -5.47
C LYS A 53 10.57 -4.51 -4.81
N ALA A 54 10.71 -3.36 -5.47
CA ALA A 54 11.45 -2.22 -4.93
C ALA A 54 10.85 -1.66 -3.63
N TYR A 55 9.54 -1.73 -3.45
CA TYR A 55 8.92 -1.38 -2.17
C TYR A 55 9.35 -2.35 -1.07
N LYS A 56 9.24 -3.66 -1.32
CA LYS A 56 9.58 -4.72 -0.35
C LYS A 56 11.05 -4.67 0.05
N ASP A 57 11.94 -4.51 -0.92
CA ASP A 57 13.39 -4.43 -0.68
C ASP A 57 13.72 -3.24 0.26
N ARG A 58 13.08 -2.07 0.05
CA ARG A 58 13.29 -0.87 0.90
C ARG A 58 12.71 -1.00 2.31
N HIS A 59 11.67 -1.81 2.47
CA HIS A 59 10.94 -1.98 3.73
C HIS A 59 11.21 -3.34 4.38
N GLU A 60 12.24 -4.07 3.98
CA GLU A 60 12.51 -5.42 4.50
C GLU A 60 12.66 -5.42 6.02
N LYS A 61 13.31 -4.39 6.57
CA LYS A 61 13.56 -4.25 8.01
C LYS A 61 12.28 -4.05 8.86
N ASP A 62 11.22 -3.49 8.28
CA ASP A 62 10.03 -3.07 9.05
C ASP A 62 8.71 -3.71 8.59
N ARG A 63 8.63 -4.22 7.35
CA ARG A 63 7.43 -4.86 6.79
C ARG A 63 7.03 -6.15 7.48
N HIS A 64 7.93 -6.77 8.24
CA HIS A 64 7.66 -8.00 9.00
C HIS A 64 7.16 -7.74 10.42
N ILE A 65 7.22 -6.50 10.91
CA ILE A 65 6.79 -6.14 12.26
C ILE A 65 5.26 -6.16 12.31
N LYS A 66 4.68 -7.29 12.74
CA LYS A 66 3.23 -7.52 12.76
C LYS A 66 2.47 -6.40 13.47
N ASN A 67 1.34 -6.01 12.88
CA ASN A 67 0.48 -4.92 13.34
C ASN A 67 1.11 -3.51 13.31
N SER A 68 2.29 -3.34 12.71
CA SER A 68 2.85 -2.01 12.45
C SER A 68 2.22 -1.36 11.20
N ARG A 69 2.40 -0.05 11.05
CA ARG A 69 1.99 0.68 9.84
C ARG A 69 2.70 0.14 8.58
N GLY A 70 3.97 -0.22 8.69
CA GLY A 70 4.76 -0.81 7.61
C GLY A 70 4.22 -2.18 7.19
N TYR A 71 3.90 -3.03 8.15
CA TYR A 71 3.28 -4.33 7.89
C TYR A 71 1.93 -4.19 7.17
N TYR A 72 1.07 -3.29 7.62
CA TYR A 72 -0.22 -3.08 6.95
C TYR A 72 -0.05 -2.49 5.55
N ALA A 73 0.90 -1.58 5.34
CA ALA A 73 1.18 -1.05 4.01
C ALA A 73 1.69 -2.14 3.06
N ASP A 74 2.62 -3.01 3.51
CA ASP A 74 3.11 -4.16 2.73
C ASP A 74 1.98 -5.12 2.36
N LYS A 75 1.12 -5.51 3.32
CA LYS A 75 0.09 -6.52 3.05
C LYS A 75 -1.10 -6.02 2.25
N LEU A 76 -1.41 -4.73 2.33
CA LEU A 76 -2.66 -4.19 1.78
C LEU A 76 -2.44 -3.36 0.52
N LEU A 77 -1.26 -2.75 0.33
CA LEU A 77 -0.98 -1.84 -0.78
C LEU A 77 0.19 -2.29 -1.65
N TRP A 78 1.02 -3.24 -1.20
CA TRP A 78 2.24 -3.68 -1.89
C TRP A 78 2.48 -5.20 -1.81
#